data_AF-A0A0A2A9A2-F1
#
_entry.id   AF-A0A0A2A9A2-F1
#
_cell.length_a   1.000
_cell.length_b   1.000
_cell.length_c   1.000
_cell.angle_alpha   90.00
_cell.angle_beta   90.00
_cell.angle_gamma   90.00
#
_symmetry.space_group_name_H-M   'P 1'
#
loop_
_entity.id
_entity.type
_entity.pdbx_description
1 polymer ?
#
loop_
_entity_poly.entity_id
_entity_poly.type
_entity_poly.pdbx_seq_one_letter_code
_entity_poly.pdbx_strand_id
1 'polypeptide(L)' 'MPFTDQEYFEVIEKNKTVKEAYENIKQICINLQKQTNCPEDDLKNFLEFISRQWNQ' A
#
# COMPACT_ATOMS: atom_id res chain seq x y z
N MET A 1 9.55 13.46 -11.11
CA MET A 1 8.20 13.22 -11.68
C MET A 1 7.66 12.01 -10.94
N PRO A 2 6.45 12.06 -10.36
CA PRO A 2 5.85 10.86 -9.78
C PRO A 2 5.58 9.86 -10.90
N PHE A 3 5.71 8.56 -10.61
CA PHE A 3 5.24 7.53 -11.52
C PHE A 3 3.73 7.68 -11.73
N THR A 4 3.29 7.38 -12.95
CA THR A 4 1.89 7.15 -13.29
C THR A 4 1.41 5.82 -12.72
N ASP A 5 0.09 5.64 -12.60
CA ASP A 5 -0.50 4.37 -12.15
C ASP A 5 -0.02 3.18 -13.00
N GLN A 6 0.11 3.38 -14.32
CA GLN A 6 0.60 2.36 -15.24
C GLN A 6 2.06 1.98 -14.93
N GLU A 7 2.93 2.95 -14.69
CA GLU A 7 4.32 2.69 -14.31
C GLU A 7 4.43 1.95 -12.96
N TYR A 8 3.55 2.26 -12.00
CA TYR A 8 3.48 1.49 -10.75
C TYR A 8 3.08 0.03 -10.99
N PHE A 9 2.06 -0.22 -11.82
CA PHE A 9 1.66 -1.58 -12.17
C PHE A 9 2.78 -2.34 -12.87
N GLU A 10 3.51 -1.70 -13.78
CA GLU A 10 4.66 -2.32 -14.44
C GLU A 10 5.76 -2.71 -13.45
N VAL A 11 6.07 -1.86 -12.47
CA VAL A 11 7.05 -2.16 -11.41
C VAL A 11 6.59 -3.33 -10.56
N ILE A 12 5.30 -3.35 -10.18
CA ILE A 12 4.69 -4.43 -9.41
C ILE A 12 4.76 -5.74 -10.20
N GLU A 13 4.48 -5.75 -11.50
CA GLU A 13 4.51 -6.97 -12.31
C GLU A 13 5.92 -7.49 -12.57
N LYS A 14 6.86 -6.59 -12.86
CA LYS A 14 8.23 -6.95 -13.25
C LYS A 14 9.09 -7.37 -12.05
N ASN A 15 8.72 -7.00 -10.82
CA ASN A 15 9.50 -7.31 -9.63
C ASN A 15 8.71 -8.19 -8.63
N LYS A 16 9.13 -9.45 -8.50
CA LYS A 16 8.48 -10.43 -7.62
C LYS A 16 8.36 -9.96 -6.16
N THR A 17 9.43 -9.40 -5.59
CA THR A 17 9.42 -8.92 -4.21
C THR A 17 8.45 -7.76 -4.01
N VAL A 18 8.40 -6.82 -4.96
CA VAL A 18 7.45 -5.70 -4.92
C VAL A 18 6.02 -6.21 -5.07
N LYS A 19 5.79 -7.20 -5.94
CA LYS A 19 4.48 -7.85 -6.10
C LYS A 19 3.97 -8.49 -4.82
N GLU A 20 4.82 -9.27 -4.16
CA GLU A 20 4.48 -9.92 -2.90
C GLU A 20 4.20 -8.89 -1.80
N ALA A 21 5.01 -7.84 -1.71
CA ALA A 21 4.78 -6.75 -0.77
C ALA A 21 3.44 -6.02 -1.04
N TYR A 22 3.13 -5.73 -2.31
CA TYR A 22 1.88 -5.09 -2.71
C TYR A 22 0.65 -5.91 -2.29
N GLU A 23 0.65 -7.21 -2.58
CA GLU A 23 -0.47 -8.09 -2.20
C GLU A 23 -0.59 -8.22 -0.68
N ASN A 24 0.54 -8.31 0.04
CA ASN A 24 0.53 -8.37 1.50
C ASN A 24 -0.04 -7.08 2.12
N ILE A 25 0.40 -5.91 1.66
CA ILE A 25 -0.11 -4.61 2.15
C ILE A 25 -1.61 -4.50 1.87
N LYS A 26 -2.05 -4.89 0.68
CA LYS A 26 -3.48 -4.91 0.31
C LYS A 26 -4.30 -5.78 1.26
N GLN A 27 -3.85 -7.00 1.55
CA GLN A 27 -4.55 -7.89 2.49
C GLN A 27 -4.55 -7.33 3.91
N ILE A 28 -3.46 -6.71 4.37
CA ILE A 28 -3.39 -6.06 5.68
C ILE A 28 -4.43 -4.95 5.78
N CYS A 29 -4.55 -4.07 4.77
CA CYS A 29 -5.55 -3.00 4.76
C CYS A 29 -6.98 -3.54 4.77
N ILE A 30 -7.27 -4.59 3.99
CA ILE A 30 -8.59 -5.25 3.99
C ILE A 30 -8.91 -5.83 5.37
N ASN A 31 -7.94 -6.50 6.00
CA ASN A 31 -8.14 -7.09 7.32
C ASN A 31 -8.32 -6.02 8.40
N LEU A 32 -7.52 -4.95 8.34
CA LEU A 32 -7.64 -3.81 9.25
C LEU A 32 -9.04 -3.20 9.16
N GLN A 33 -9.52 -2.91 7.95
CA GLN A 33 -10.86 -2.41 7.71
C GLN A 33 -11.93 -3.34 8.31
N LYS A 34 -11.83 -4.65 8.06
CA LYS A 34 -12.79 -5.64 8.59
C LYS A 34 -12.79 -5.74 10.11
N GLN A 35 -11.63 -5.53 10.76
CA GLN A 35 -11.49 -5.66 12.21
C GLN A 35 -11.92 -4.39 12.95
N THR A 36 -11.70 -3.22 12.37
CA THR A 36 -11.92 -1.92 13.04
C THR A 36 -13.11 -1.14 12.48
N ASN A 37 -13.66 -1.56 11.34
CA ASN A 37 -14.62 -0.79 10.54
C ASN A 37 -14.12 0.62 10.20
N CYS A 38 -12.80 0.84 10.14
CA CYS A 38 -12.26 2.14 9.78
C CYS A 38 -12.66 2.51 8.33
N PRO A 39 -12.97 3.79 8.06
CA PRO A 39 -13.22 4.26 6.70
C PRO A 39 -11.97 4.11 5.83
N GLU A 40 -12.19 4.12 4.52
CA GLU A 40 -11.11 4.03 3.52
C GLU A 40 -10.09 5.17 3.66
N ASP A 41 -10.54 6.37 4.02
CA ASP A 41 -9.67 7.52 4.29
C ASP A 41 -8.67 7.25 5.42
N ASP A 42 -9.06 6.50 6.46
CA ASP A 42 -8.15 6.14 7.55
C ASP A 42 -7.11 5.11 7.11
N LEU A 43 -7.48 4.18 6.21
CA LEU A 43 -6.51 3.27 5.59
C LEU A 43 -5.48 4.04 4.76
N LYS A 44 -5.92 5.05 4.01
CA LYS A 44 -5.03 5.93 3.25
C LYS A 44 -4.08 6.71 4.19
N ASN A 45 -4.63 7.31 5.25
CA ASN A 45 -3.85 8.02 6.25
C ASN A 45 -2.83 7.11 6.94
N PHE A 46 -3.19 5.86 7.22
CA PHE A 46 -2.30 4.86 7.79
C PHE A 46 -1.13 4.51 6.85
N LEU A 47 -1.40 4.30 5.56
CA LEU A 47 -0.35 4.03 4.58
C LEU A 47 0.59 5.25 4.40
N GLU A 48 0.03 6.45 4.42
CA GLU A 48 0.82 7.68 4.41
C GLU A 48 1.63 7.87 5.70
N PHE A 49 1.09 7.51 6.85
CA PHE A 49 1.81 7.50 8.11
C PHE A 49 3.02 6.57 8.03
N ILE A 50 2.84 5.32 7.57
CA ILE A 50 3.94 4.36 7.41
C ILE A 50 5.03 4.91 6.49
N SER A 51 4.67 5.49 5.35
CA SER A 51 5.66 5.98 4.38
C SER A 51 6.52 7.11 4.95
N ARG A 52 5.96 7.95 5.83
CA ARG A 52 6.71 9.01 6.54
C ARG A 52 7.71 8.47 7.56
N GLN A 53 7.55 7.23 8.03
CA GLN A 53 8.46 6.61 9.01
C GLN A 53 9.69 5.97 8.37
N TRP A 54 9.77 5.84 7.04
CA TRP A 54 10.86 5.11 6.38
C TRP A 54 12.25 5.74 6.51
N ASN A 55 12.32 7.04 6.78
CA ASN A 55 13.58 7.78 6.94
C ASN A 55 13.82 8.27 8.37
N GLN A 56 13.07 7.75 9.36
CA GLN A 56 13.31 7.99 10.78
C GLN A 56 14.25 6.94 11.36
#